data_AF-A0A2D5R5Q3-F1
#
_entry.id   AF-A0A2D5R5Q3-F1
#
_cell.length_a   1.000
_cell.length_b   1.000
_cell.length_c   1.000
_cell.angle_alpha   90.00
_cell.angle_beta   90.00
_cell.angle_gamma   90.00
#
_symmetry.space_group_name_H-M   'P 1'
#
loop_
_entity.id
_entity.type
_entity.pdbx_description
1 polymer ?
#
loop_
_entity_poly.entity_id
_entity_poly.type
_entity_poly.pdbx_seq_one_letter_code
_entity_poly.pdbx_strand_id
1 'polypeptide(L)' 'MQLPPGSHRLQLVLGNHVHIPHNPPVMSKVIEIEIK' A
#
# COMPACT_ATOMS: atom_id res chain seq x y z
N MET A 1 14.88 9.66 -2.88
CA MET A 1 14.45 9.64 -1.46
C MET A 1 14.44 8.18 -1.01
N GLN A 2 14.96 7.88 0.18
CA GLN A 2 14.91 6.56 0.81
C GLN A 2 14.08 6.66 2.09
N LEU A 3 13.38 5.57 2.43
CA LEU A 3 12.70 5.48 3.72
C LEU A 3 13.74 5.43 4.85
N PRO A 4 13.49 6.09 5.99
CA PRO A 4 14.37 5.97 7.16
C PRO A 4 14.36 4.53 7.70
N PRO A 5 15.38 4.11 8.45
CA PRO A 5 15.35 2.84 9.18
C PRO A 5 14.15 2.76 10.13
N GLY A 6 13.58 1.55 10.28
CA GLY A 6 12.45 1.26 11.15
C GLY A 6 11.27 0.54 10.47
N SER A 7 10.21 0.35 11.24
CA SER A 7 9.02 -0.40 10.84
C SER A 7 8.03 0.45 10.05
N HIS A 8 7.61 -0.04 8.88
CA HIS A 8 6.67 0.63 7.99
C HIS A 8 5.54 -0.32 7.59
N ARG A 9 4.34 0.24 7.43
CA ARG A 9 3.15 -0.52 6.99
C ARG A 9 2.78 -0.10 5.57
N LEU A 10 2.59 -1.09 4.71
CA LEU A 10 2.20 -0.89 3.32
C LEU A 10 0.87 -1.58 3.03
N GLN A 11 0.04 -0.92 2.23
CA GLN A 11 -1.22 -1.46 1.75
C GLN A 11 -1.49 -0.94 0.33
N LEU A 12 -1.93 -1.84 -0.55
CA LEU A 12 -2.33 -1.51 -1.91
C LEU A 12 -3.85 -1.32 -1.99
N VAL A 13 -4.28 -0.35 -2.79
CA VAL A 13 -5.68 -0.14 -3.16
C VAL A 13 -5.83 -0.49 -4.64
N LEU A 14 -6.80 -1.34 -4.96
CA LEU A 14 -7.07 -1.75 -6.34
C LEU A 14 -7.92 -0.68 -7.04
N GLY A 15 -7.36 -0.14 -8.13
CA GLY A 15 -8.07 0.69 -9.08
C GLY A 15 -8.29 -0.01 -10.42
N ASN A 16 -9.17 0.55 -11.23
CA ASN A 16 -9.42 0.10 -12.60
C ASN A 16 -8.34 0.60 -13.58
N HIS A 17 -8.56 0.39 -14.88
CA HIS A 17 -7.63 0.75 -15.96
C HIS A 17 -7.33 2.27 -16.09
N VAL A 18 -8.15 3.14 -15.48
CA VAL A 18 -7.90 4.60 -15.40
C VAL A 18 -7.52 5.04 -13.99
N HIS A 19 -7.08 4.12 -13.14
CA HIS A 19 -6.62 4.35 -11.77
C HIS A 19 -7.70 4.87 -10.79
N ILE A 20 -8.98 4.66 -11.10
CA ILE A 20 -10.08 5.00 -10.18
C ILE A 20 -10.30 3.82 -9.22
N PRO A 21 -10.32 4.04 -7.89
CA PRO A 21 -10.66 3.01 -6.92
C PRO A 21 -12.07 2.45 -7.12
N HIS A 22 -12.27 1.15 -6.83
CA HIS A 22 -13.61 0.55 -6.80
C HIS A 22 -14.45 1.06 -5.62
N ASN A 23 -15.78 0.94 -5.73
CA ASN A 23 -16.73 1.18 -4.62
C ASN A 23 -17.64 -0.06 -4.43
N PRO A 24 -17.53 -0.80 -3.31
CA PRO A 24 -16.62 -0.56 -2.19
C PRO A 24 -15.14 -0.75 -2.59
N PRO A 25 -14.19 -0.09 -1.89
CA PRO A 25 -12.77 -0.21 -2.20
C PRO A 25 -12.27 -1.63 -1.94
N VAL A 26 -11.47 -2.14 -2.87
CA VAL A 26 -10.79 -3.44 -2.75
C VAL A 26 -9.33 -3.17 -2.39
N MET A 27 -8.87 -3.73 -1.27
CA MET A 27 -7.53 -3.48 -0.74
C MET A 27 -6.78 -4.79 -0.49
N SER A 28 -5.45 -4.74 -0.57
CA SER A 28 -4.60 -5.86 -0.13
C SER A 28 -4.63 -6.02 1.38
N LYS A 29 -4.12 -7.15 1.87
CA LYS A 29 -3.69 -7.26 3.26
C LYS A 29 -2.60 -6.21 3.53
N VAL A 30 -2.55 -5.74 4.77
CA VAL A 30 -1.44 -4.90 5.23
C VAL A 30 -0.21 -5.79 5.40
N ILE A 31 0.94 -5.31 4.94
CA ILE A 31 2.23 -5.91 5.24
C ILE A 31 3.07 -4.95 6.07
N GLU A 32 3.93 -5.52 6.91
CA GLU A 32 4.92 -4.80 7.69
C GLU A 32 6.30 -5.07 7.10
N ILE A 33 7.07 -4.01 6.91
CA ILE A 33 8.46 -4.09 6.44
C ILE A 33 9.36 -3.36 7.44
N GLU A 34 10.56 -3.88 7.62
CA GLU A 34 11.60 -3.26 8.43
C GLU A 34 12.72 -2.78 7.51
N ILE A 35 13.04 -1.49 7.55
CA ILE A 35 14.19 -0.92 6.85
C ILE A 35 15.36 -0.85 7.82
N LYS A 36 16.53 -1.32 7.38
CA LYS A 36 17.78 -1.25 8.16
C LYS A 36 18.58 -0.01 7.81
#